data_AF-A0A958IS40-F1
#
_entry.id   AF-A0A958IS40-F1
#
_cell.length_a   1.000
_cell.length_b   1.000
_cell.length_c   1.000
_cell.angle_alpha   90.00
_cell.angle_beta   90.00
_cell.angle_gamma   90.00
#
_symmetry.space_group_name_H-M   'P 1'
#
loop_
_entity.id
_entity.type
_entity.pdbx_description
1 polymer ?
#
loop_
_entity_poly.entity_id
_entity_poly.type
_entity_poly.pdbx_seq_one_letter_code
_entity_poly.pdbx_strand_id
1 'polypeptide(L)'
;MSWYALYTRPRHEKKVFDQLQEKRIEAFLPLTKELRQWKDRRRWVETPLFTGYVFINIDLRFRLEALQTYGVVRLVSFGGE
;
A
#
# COMPACT_ATOMS: atom_id res chain seq x y z
N MET A 1 -16.84 2.36 8.63
CA MET A 1 -15.92 1.95 7.55
C MET A 1 -15.50 3.19 6.80
N SER A 2 -14.21 3.52 6.86
CA SER A 2 -13.65 4.72 6.24
C SER A 2 -12.35 4.36 5.54
N TRP A 3 -11.99 5.16 4.52
CA TRP A 3 -10.73 5.01 3.81
C TRP A 3 -9.59 5.68 4.57
N TYR A 4 -8.51 4.93 4.77
CA TYR A 4 -7.27 5.43 5.35
C TYR A 4 -6.10 5.11 4.44
N ALA A 5 -5.04 5.91 4.53
CA ALA A 5 -3.78 5.62 3.86
C ALA A 5 -2.80 5.00 4.86
N LEU A 6 -2.19 3.88 4.47
CA LEU A 6 -1.04 3.28 5.13
C LEU A 6 0.23 3.72 4.41
N TYR A 7 1.22 4.13 5.19
CA TYR A 7 2.58 4.32 4.71
C TYR A 7 3.35 3.00 4.84
N THR A 8 3.94 2.53 3.75
CA THR A 8 4.68 1.26 3.69
C THR A 8 6.17 1.48 3.47
N ARG A 9 6.95 0.45 3.76
CA ARG A 9 8.35 0.40 3.36
C ARG A 9 8.46 0.46 1.82
N PRO A 10 9.53 1.07 1.28
CA PRO A 10 9.71 1.13 -0.16
C PRO A 10 9.79 -0.29 -0.75
N ARG A 11 9.10 -0.51 -1.88
CA ARG A 11 9.00 -1.80 -2.60
C ARG A 11 8.21 -2.89 -1.88
N HIS A 12 7.55 -2.57 -0.76
CA HIS A 12 6.69 -3.51 -0.03
C HIS A 12 5.20 -3.31 -0.34
N GLU A 13 4.82 -2.34 -1.18
CA GLU A 13 3.44 -1.97 -1.48
C GLU A 13 2.61 -3.19 -1.92
N LYS A 14 3.11 -3.96 -2.89
CA LYS A 14 2.43 -5.16 -3.40
C LYS A 14 2.29 -6.25 -2.33
N LYS A 15 3.33 -6.45 -1.51
CA LYS A 15 3.34 -7.46 -0.44
C LYS A 15 2.39 -7.09 0.69
N VAL A 16 2.34 -5.81 1.07
CA VAL A 16 1.42 -5.29 2.08
C VAL A 16 -0.01 -5.43 1.58
N PHE A 17 -0.28 -5.08 0.32
CA PHE A 17 -1.60 -5.26 -0.28
C PHE A 17 -2.07 -6.72 -0.24
N ASP A 18 -1.21 -7.66 -0.64
CA ASP A 18 -1.51 -9.10 -0.61
C ASP A 18 -1.84 -9.58 0.81
N GLN A 19 -1.00 -9.23 1.80
CA GLN A 19 -1.24 -9.58 3.21
C GLN A 19 -2.53 -8.96 3.78
N LEU A 20 -2.90 -7.75 3.36
CA LEU A 20 -4.15 -7.13 3.77
C LEU A 20 -5.34 -7.90 3.19
N GLN A 21 -5.25 -8.35 1.93
CA GLN A 21 -6.28 -9.20 1.33
C GLN A 21 -6.38 -10.57 2.03
N GLU A 22 -5.25 -11.18 2.40
CA GLU A 22 -5.22 -12.42 3.19
C GLU A 22 -5.93 -12.25 4.55
N LYS A 23 -5.76 -11.08 5.19
CA LYS A 23 -6.45 -10.70 6.42
C LYS A 23 -7.92 -10.32 6.21
N ARG A 24 -8.45 -10.42 4.98
CA ARG A 24 -9.79 -9.99 4.58
C ARG A 24 -10.06 -8.50 4.84
N ILE A 25 -9.00 -7.70 4.81
CA ILE A 25 -9.10 -6.25 4.88
C ILE A 25 -9.25 -5.72 3.46
N GLU A 26 -10.27 -4.91 3.23
CA GLU A 26 -10.45 -4.24 1.96
C GLU A 26 -9.30 -3.23 1.75
N ALA A 27 -8.50 -3.48 0.73
CA ALA A 27 -7.33 -2.68 0.40
C ALA A 27 -7.38 -2.24 -1.05
N PHE A 28 -6.72 -1.12 -1.34
CA PHE A 28 -6.61 -0.55 -2.68
C PHE A 28 -5.18 -0.06 -2.92
N LEU A 29 -4.55 -0.62 -3.95
CA LEU A 29 -3.22 -0.24 -4.42
C LEU A 29 -3.32 0.20 -5.89
N PRO A 30 -3.40 1.51 -6.17
CA PRO A 30 -3.44 1.99 -7.55
C PRO A 30 -2.07 1.75 -8.22
N LEU A 31 -2.07 0.90 -9.24
CA LEU A 31 -0.89 0.62 -10.07
C LEU A 31 -1.03 1.31 -11.42
N THR A 32 0.05 1.93 -11.89
CA THR A 32 0.17 2.47 -13.24
C THR A 32 1.22 1.70 -14.02
N LYS A 33 1.08 1.68 -15.35
CA LYS A 33 2.06 1.05 -16.25
C LYS A 33 2.98 2.11 -16.81
N GLU A 34 4.27 1.99 -16.53
CA GLU A 34 5.30 2.87 -17.06
C GLU A 34 6.27 2.08 -17.94
N LEU A 35 6.70 2.68 -19.06
CA LEU A 35 7.75 2.11 -19.90
C LEU A 35 9.11 2.43 -19.29
N ARG A 36 9.72 1.46 -18.62
CA ARG A 36 11.05 1.64 -18.05
C ARG A 36 12.09 1.16 -19.05
N GLN A 37 13.04 2.04 -19.35
CA GLN A 37 14.19 1.74 -20.20
C GLN A 37 15.41 1.49 -19.30
N TRP A 38 15.96 0.29 -19.40
CA TRP A 38 17.31 -0.05 -18.95
C TRP A 38 18.27 0.04 -20.13
N LYS A 39 19.57 0.08 -19.82
CA LYS A 39 20.65 0.23 -20.81
C LYS A 39 20.54 -0.74 -21.99
N ASP A 40 20.00 -1.94 -21.75
CA ASP A 40 19.85 -3.01 -22.75
C ASP A 40 18.40 -3.25 -23.21
N ARG A 41 17.37 -2.80 -22.45
CA ARG A 41 15.99 -3.25 -22.66
C ARG A 41 14.95 -2.19 -22.32
N ARG A 42 13.82 -2.20 -23.02
CA ARG A 42 12.60 -1.48 -22.65
C ARG A 42 11.55 -2.48 -22.20
N ARG A 43 10.95 -2.28 -21.03
CA ARG A 43 9.86 -3.13 -20.54
C ARG A 43 8.81 -2.30 -19.84
N TRP A 44 7.55 -2.61 -20.11
CA TRP A 44 6.43 -2.12 -19.34
C TRP A 44 6.49 -2.72 -17.94
N VAL A 45 6.51 -1.86 -16.93
CA VAL A 45 6.48 -2.25 -15.52
C VAL A 45 5.32 -1.59 -14.82
N GLU A 46 4.77 -2.30 -13.85
CA GLU A 46 3.72 -1.78 -12.99
C GLU A 46 4.36 -1.15 -11.77
N THR A 47 4.15 0.15 -11.61
CA THR A 47 4.62 0.93 -10.47
C THR A 47 3.40 1.47 -9.70
N PRO A 48 3.51 1.62 -8.36
CA PRO A 48 2.46 2.26 -7.59
C PRO A 48 2.30 3.73 -8.02
N LEU A 49 1.07 4.15 -8.28
CA LEU A 49 0.74 5.54 -8.60
C LEU A 49 1.14 6.46 -7.42
N PHE A 50 0.90 6.00 -6.19
CA PHE A 50 1.36 6.63 -4.97
C PHE A 50 2.42 5.74 -4.32
N THR A 51 3.69 6.05 -4.56
CA THR A 51 4.81 5.25 -4.03
C THR A 51 4.81 5.28 -2.51
N GLY A 52 4.96 4.10 -1.89
CA GLY A 52 4.95 3.96 -0.44
C GLY A 52 3.57 4.08 0.23
N TYR A 53 2.48 4.13 -0.53
CA TYR A 53 1.12 4.19 0.02
C TYR A 53 0.25 3.01 -0.42
N VAL A 54 -0.52 2.49 0.55
CA VAL A 54 -1.60 1.52 0.32
C VAL A 54 -2.85 2.07 1.01
N PHE A 55 -3.98 2.09 0.32
CA PHE A 55 -5.23 2.54 0.91
C PHE A 55 -5.98 1.34 1.50
N ILE A 56 -6.64 1.53 2.63
CA ILE A 56 -7.45 0.50 3.28
C ILE A 56 -8.81 1.06 3.64
N ASN A 57 -9.85 0.23 3.52
CA ASN A 57 -11.17 0.49 4.05
C ASN A 57 -11.39 -0.38 5.28
N ILE A 58 -11.35 0.23 6.46
CA ILE A 58 -11.52 -0.48 7.73
C ILE A 58 -12.37 0.33 8.71
N ASP A 59 -12.85 -0.36 9.74
CA ASP A 59 -13.26 0.31 10.97
C ASP A 59 -12.03 0.62 11.83
N LEU A 60 -12.03 1.79 12.48
CA LEU A 60 -10.88 2.27 13.28
C LEU A 60 -10.53 1.31 14.43
N ARG A 61 -11.51 0.52 14.90
CA ARG A 61 -11.30 -0.55 15.90
C ARG A 61 -10.30 -1.62 15.44
N PHE A 62 -10.21 -1.87 14.13
CA PHE A 62 -9.32 -2.86 13.53
C PHE A 62 -8.01 -2.26 13.01
N ARG A 63 -7.73 -0.98 13.34
CA ARG A 63 -6.49 -0.28 12.93
C ARG A 63 -5.23 -1.05 13.31
N LEU A 64 -5.23 -1.70 14.49
CA LEU A 64 -4.07 -2.45 14.97
C LEU A 64 -3.74 -3.64 14.06
N GLU A 65 -4.75 -4.34 13.53
CA GLU A 65 -4.53 -5.49 12.64
C GLU A 65 -3.88 -5.09 11.31
N ALA A 66 -4.28 -3.93 10.78
CA ALA A 66 -3.67 -3.34 9.59
C ALA A 66 -2.23 -2.86 9.86
N LEU A 67 -1.97 -2.28 11.04
CA LEU A 67 -0.63 -1.83 11.45
C LEU A 67 0.34 -2.99 11.71
N GLN A 68 -0.16 -4.14 12.17
CA GLN A 68 0.63 -5.36 12.38
C GLN A 68 1.02 -6.07 11.06
N THR A 69 0.60 -5.57 9.90
CA THR A 69 1.00 -6.12 8.60
C THR A 69 2.48 -5.86 8.32
N TYR A 70 3.20 -6.88 7.87
CA TYR A 70 4.63 -6.76 7.66
C TYR A 70 4.95 -5.78 6.52
N GLY A 71 5.74 -4.75 6.84
CA GLY A 71 6.11 -3.71 5.89
C GLY A 71 5.24 -2.46 5.94
N VAL A 72 4.19 -2.44 6.77
CA VAL A 72 3.52 -1.21 7.18
C VAL A 72 4.41 -0.46 8.16
N VAL A 73 4.53 0.85 7.97
CA VAL A 73 5.32 1.74 8.84
C VAL A 73 4.39 2.52 9.76
N ARG A 74 3.34 3.13 9.21
CA ARG A 74 2.34 3.90 9.98
C ARG A 74 1.04 4.06 9.23
N LEU A 75 -0.04 4.34 9.96
CA LEU A 75 -1.24 4.92 9.40
C LEU A 75 -0.99 6.43 9.21
N VAL A 76 -1.42 6.98 8.08
CA VAL A 76 -1.43 8.41 7.85
C VAL A 76 -2.59 9.00 8.63
N SER A 77 -2.28 9.89 9.57
CA SER A 77 -3.27 10.70 10.28
C SER A 77 -2.89 12.17 10.17
N PHE A 78 -3.91 13.03 10.14
CA PHE A 78 -3.75 14.48 10.17
C PHE A 78 -3.80 14.92 11.63
N GLY A 79 -2.86 15.77 12.07
CA GLY A 79 -2.89 16.36 13.42
C GLY A 79 -2.22 15.54 14.53
N GLY A 80 -1.77 14.31 14.28
CA GLY A 80 -1.05 13.50 15.28
C GLY A 80 -1.95 12.72 16.25
N GLU A 81 -3.24 12.65 15.97
CA GLU A 81 -4.23 11.81 16.68
C GLU A 81 -4.33 10.40 16.05
#